data_AF-A0A7C2G2W8-F1
#
_entry.id   AF-A0A7C2G2W8-F1
#
_cell.length_a   1.000
_cell.length_b   1.000
_cell.length_c   1.000
_cell.angle_alpha   90.00
_cell.angle_beta   90.00
_cell.angle_gamma   90.00
#
_symmetry.space_group_name_H-M   'P 1'
#
loop_
_entity.id
_entity.type
_entity.pdbx_description
1 polymer ?
#
loop_
_entity_poly.entity_id
_entity_poly.type
_entity_poly.pdbx_seq_one_letter_code
_entity_poly.pdbx_strand_id
1 'polypeptide(L)'
;MGPGPQLLPSDWPGGDGVEGLRSGRVRRQGHCRRGRPGRCRDRPCRGGGRTAVRRRHRQGDPRRAARQAPGGQGHGGGRPAAGIDGPQCRPMMARDPFAFRSSVEARIRARATVLRVAPNVLRRRFALERLVCRLEQVSSGLWIYKGGFALQTVLGPVARPSMDLDAEHRQGANGAREDLRTVSRTNGPDFFHFELVRAEPLSGETGPPAVRFRVDCFLAGRLFEPVHVDVACAPPSAWDGEPVHLSPCIPELEIPPVQVVLLPMERQVAEKFHAYTRTYGGNPSTRSKDLVDLVLIARSIPLSAQVLARHLHVIFRERGTHPLPPSTPAPPESWKTAYGAEAGRLNLPEELHVAHGIVSRMLDPILNGSVDGRWDPSTGERRR
;
A
#
# COMPACT_ATOMS: atom_id res chain seq x y z
N MET A 1 8.80 48.01 19.37
CA MET A 1 9.61 46.93 18.76
C MET A 1 8.66 45.96 18.09
N GLY A 2 8.33 46.21 16.82
CA GLY A 2 7.43 45.34 16.04
C GLY A 2 8.25 44.31 15.26
N PRO A 3 7.76 43.08 15.06
CA PRO A 3 8.46 42.07 14.27
C PRO A 3 8.33 42.41 12.78
N GLY A 4 9.48 42.41 12.09
CA GLY A 4 9.57 42.67 10.65
C GLY A 4 8.98 41.54 9.79
N PRO A 5 8.69 41.81 8.50
CA PRO A 5 8.03 40.85 7.62
C PRO A 5 9.00 39.73 7.19
N GLN A 6 8.54 38.49 7.28
CA GLN A 6 9.23 37.32 6.74
C GLN A 6 9.03 37.26 5.22
N LEU A 7 10.15 37.22 4.49
CA LEU A 7 10.22 37.07 3.04
C LEU A 7 9.81 35.64 2.64
N LEU A 8 8.82 35.54 1.74
CA LEU A 8 8.47 34.30 1.05
C LEU A 8 9.46 34.04 -0.11
N PRO A 9 9.92 32.80 -0.34
CA PRO A 9 10.63 32.45 -1.56
C PRO A 9 9.63 32.29 -2.72
N SER A 10 9.53 33.32 -3.55
CA SER A 10 9.04 33.23 -4.93
C SER A 10 10.15 32.65 -5.79
N ASP A 11 9.93 31.51 -6.45
CA ASP A 11 10.52 31.15 -7.74
C ASP A 11 9.98 29.78 -8.21
N TRP A 12 8.88 29.82 -8.96
CA TRP A 12 8.45 28.75 -9.86
C TRP A 12 8.48 29.33 -11.27
N PRO A 13 9.28 28.80 -12.22
CA PRO A 13 9.30 29.35 -13.56
C PRO A 13 8.00 28.96 -14.29
N GLY A 14 7.18 29.98 -14.55
CA GLY A 14 6.02 29.90 -15.44
C GLY A 14 6.45 29.69 -16.88
N GLY A 15 5.65 28.90 -17.60
CA GLY A 15 5.86 28.59 -19.01
C GLY A 15 5.65 29.81 -19.91
N ASP A 16 6.53 29.95 -20.89
CA ASP A 16 6.42 30.90 -21.97
C ASP A 16 5.21 30.58 -22.86
N GLY A 17 4.46 31.64 -23.18
CA GLY A 17 3.29 31.60 -24.03
C GLY A 17 3.61 31.65 -25.52
N VAL A 18 2.60 31.31 -26.31
CA VAL A 18 2.43 31.85 -27.67
C VAL A 18 0.97 32.24 -27.83
N GLU A 19 0.75 33.53 -28.10
CA GLU A 19 -0.54 34.14 -28.39
C GLU A 19 -1.09 33.76 -29.77
N GLY A 20 -2.43 33.78 -29.86
CA GLY A 20 -3.13 34.30 -31.05
C GLY A 20 -3.88 33.28 -31.89
N LEU A 21 -5.21 33.24 -31.76
CA LEU A 21 -6.18 33.66 -32.81
C LEU A 21 -7.59 33.12 -32.54
N ARG A 22 -8.52 34.07 -32.33
CA ARG A 22 -9.87 34.18 -32.91
C ARG A 22 -10.88 33.04 -32.73
N SER A 23 -11.90 33.37 -31.92
CA SER A 23 -13.34 33.27 -32.21
C SER A 23 -13.85 32.09 -33.09
N GLY A 24 -14.52 31.13 -32.46
CA GLY A 24 -15.24 30.06 -33.16
C GLY A 24 -16.39 29.46 -32.35
N ARG A 25 -17.60 29.97 -32.60
CA ARG A 25 -18.96 29.42 -32.34
C ARG A 25 -19.07 28.07 -31.60
N VAL A 26 -19.72 28.12 -30.43
CA VAL A 26 -20.38 26.97 -29.79
C VAL A 26 -21.68 26.66 -30.55
N ARG A 27 -21.72 25.54 -31.29
CA ARG A 27 -22.98 24.89 -31.70
C ARG A 27 -23.23 23.69 -30.79
N ARG A 28 -24.25 23.79 -29.93
CA ARG A 28 -24.91 22.67 -29.28
C ARG A 28 -25.99 22.11 -30.21
N GLN A 29 -25.83 20.88 -30.64
CA GLN A 29 -26.86 19.93 -31.12
C GLN A 29 -26.34 18.55 -30.67
N GLY A 30 -27.10 17.58 -30.19
CA GLY A 30 -28.53 17.41 -29.99
C GLY A 30 -28.70 15.98 -29.45
N HIS A 31 -29.65 15.80 -28.54
CA HIS A 31 -30.03 14.51 -27.99
C HIS A 31 -30.63 13.58 -29.06
N CYS A 32 -30.25 12.30 -29.06
CA CYS A 32 -31.04 11.15 -29.54
C CYS A 32 -30.75 9.98 -28.58
N ARG A 33 -31.54 9.72 -27.53
CA ARG A 33 -32.76 8.87 -27.44
C ARG A 33 -32.64 7.43 -28.02
N ARG A 34 -32.69 6.49 -27.08
CA ARG A 34 -33.46 5.20 -27.03
C ARG A 34 -32.99 4.01 -27.90
N GLY A 35 -32.76 2.87 -27.22
CA GLY A 35 -32.74 1.54 -27.83
C GLY A 35 -32.20 0.42 -26.91
N ARG A 36 -33.07 -0.18 -26.09
CA ARG A 36 -32.97 -1.55 -25.51
C ARG A 36 -34.39 -2.14 -25.56
N PRO A 37 -34.63 -3.47 -25.45
CA PRO A 37 -33.74 -4.63 -25.60
C PRO A 37 -34.37 -5.78 -26.44
N GLY A 38 -33.55 -6.66 -27.03
CA GLY A 38 -34.01 -7.93 -27.61
C GLY A 38 -33.64 -9.11 -26.72
N ARG A 39 -34.65 -9.75 -26.11
CA ARG A 39 -34.56 -11.06 -25.44
C ARG A 39 -34.68 -12.16 -26.51
N CYS A 40 -33.87 -13.21 -26.39
CA CYS A 40 -34.23 -14.56 -26.86
C CYS A 40 -34.25 -15.51 -25.66
N ARG A 41 -35.28 -16.35 -25.62
CA ARG A 41 -35.70 -17.25 -24.54
C ARG A 41 -35.40 -18.71 -24.95
N ASP A 42 -35.13 -19.52 -23.93
CA ASP A 42 -35.51 -20.95 -23.74
C ASP A 42 -34.85 -22.03 -24.65
N ARG A 43 -33.90 -22.85 -24.11
CA ARG A 43 -34.02 -24.15 -23.37
C ARG A 43 -34.09 -25.39 -24.31
N PRO A 44 -33.84 -26.65 -23.87
CA PRO A 44 -33.49 -27.16 -22.53
C PRO A 44 -32.34 -28.19 -22.46
N CYS A 45 -31.99 -28.50 -21.21
CA CYS A 45 -31.17 -29.59 -20.69
C CYS A 45 -31.64 -31.00 -21.13
N ARG A 46 -30.68 -31.92 -21.29
CA ARG A 46 -30.87 -33.37 -21.07
C ARG A 46 -29.76 -33.88 -20.16
N GLY A 47 -30.17 -34.64 -19.15
CA GLY A 47 -29.30 -35.28 -18.17
C GLY A 47 -29.07 -36.77 -18.42
N GLY A 48 -28.40 -37.39 -17.44
CA GLY A 48 -28.20 -38.84 -17.31
C GLY A 48 -26.87 -39.30 -17.93
N GLY A 49 -26.00 -40.07 -17.27
CA GLY A 49 -26.03 -40.70 -15.96
C GLY A 49 -24.75 -41.53 -15.77
N ARG A 50 -24.34 -41.65 -14.51
CA ARG A 50 -23.66 -42.80 -13.86
C ARG A 50 -22.63 -43.61 -14.67
N THR A 51 -21.39 -43.64 -14.16
CA THR A 51 -20.75 -44.91 -13.70
C THR A 51 -19.64 -44.60 -12.69
N ALA A 52 -19.83 -45.10 -11.47
CA ALA A 52 -18.81 -45.18 -10.44
C ALA A 52 -18.04 -46.49 -10.61
N VAL A 53 -16.71 -46.43 -10.64
CA VAL A 53 -15.84 -47.62 -10.54
C VAL A 53 -15.17 -47.60 -9.18
N ARG A 54 -15.65 -48.50 -8.29
CA ARG A 54 -14.94 -48.93 -7.08
C ARG A 54 -13.80 -49.87 -7.50
N ARG A 55 -12.58 -49.66 -6.99
CA ARG A 55 -11.61 -50.75 -6.81
C ARG A 55 -11.08 -50.75 -5.38
N ARG A 56 -11.03 -51.96 -4.84
CA ARG A 56 -10.84 -52.32 -3.43
C ARG A 56 -9.37 -52.31 -3.02
N HIS A 57 -9.19 -52.11 -1.71
CA HIS A 57 -8.05 -52.43 -0.87
C HIS A 57 -7.30 -53.73 -1.22
N ARG A 58 -5.97 -53.70 -1.04
CA ARG A 58 -5.20 -54.82 -0.48
C ARG A 58 -4.32 -54.30 0.66
N GLN A 59 -4.57 -54.86 1.84
CA GLN A 59 -3.70 -54.81 3.02
C GLN A 59 -2.56 -55.80 2.85
N GLY A 60 -1.40 -55.47 3.41
CA GLY A 60 -0.28 -56.36 3.66
C GLY A 60 0.60 -55.75 4.74
N ASP A 61 0.68 -56.43 5.88
CA ASP A 61 1.49 -56.16 7.07
C ASP A 61 1.95 -57.54 7.60
N PRO A 62 2.88 -57.74 8.56
CA PRO A 62 4.09 -57.00 9.00
C PRO A 62 5.35 -57.92 8.99
N ARG A 63 6.54 -57.38 9.33
CA ARG A 63 7.38 -57.80 10.50
C ARG A 63 8.90 -57.63 10.34
N ARG A 64 9.51 -57.19 11.46
CA ARG A 64 10.89 -57.40 11.99
C ARG A 64 12.02 -56.54 11.39
N ALA A 65 13.04 -56.07 12.12
CA ALA A 65 13.41 -56.13 13.54
C ALA A 65 14.52 -55.09 13.82
N ALA A 66 14.68 -54.71 15.09
CA ALA A 66 15.73 -53.86 15.64
C ALA A 66 17.13 -54.53 15.62
N ARG A 67 18.20 -53.71 15.69
CA ARG A 67 19.45 -54.01 16.43
C ARG A 67 20.36 -52.77 16.55
N GLN A 68 20.97 -52.63 17.74
CA GLN A 68 21.90 -51.58 18.17
C GLN A 68 23.37 -52.08 18.13
N ALA A 69 24.29 -51.14 17.83
CA ALA A 69 25.69 -50.93 18.31
C ALA A 69 26.77 -52.04 18.14
N PRO A 70 28.10 -51.79 18.33
CA PRO A 70 28.82 -50.59 18.82
C PRO A 70 30.15 -50.18 18.11
N GLY A 71 30.66 -48.98 18.46
CA GLY A 71 32.05 -48.67 18.89
C GLY A 71 33.28 -48.91 17.99
N GLY A 72 34.03 -47.83 17.70
CA GLY A 72 35.44 -47.91 17.26
C GLY A 72 36.15 -46.54 17.30
N GLN A 73 37.15 -46.42 18.17
CA GLN A 73 38.08 -45.27 18.29
C GLN A 73 39.18 -45.34 17.22
N GLY A 74 39.67 -44.17 16.76
CA GLY A 74 40.88 -44.05 15.94
C GLY A 74 41.39 -42.61 15.90
N HIS A 75 42.58 -42.39 16.46
CA HIS A 75 43.33 -41.14 16.51
C HIS A 75 43.94 -40.73 15.15
N GLY A 76 44.11 -39.41 14.96
CA GLY A 76 45.38 -38.87 14.43
C GLY A 76 45.31 -38.05 13.14
N GLY A 77 45.85 -36.83 13.18
CA GLY A 77 46.41 -36.14 12.01
C GLY A 77 45.78 -34.80 11.67
N GLY A 78 46.36 -33.71 12.18
CA GLY A 78 46.02 -32.35 11.75
C GLY A 78 46.60 -31.99 10.37
N ARG A 79 45.88 -31.13 9.64
CA ARG A 79 46.38 -30.15 8.65
C ARG A 79 45.23 -29.20 8.24
N PRO A 80 45.55 -27.99 7.72
CA PRO A 80 44.78 -26.78 7.98
C PRO A 80 43.47 -26.71 7.19
N ALA A 81 42.49 -26.00 7.77
CA ALA A 81 41.22 -25.68 7.14
C ALA A 81 41.45 -24.84 5.88
N ALA A 82 41.42 -25.50 4.72
CA ALA A 82 41.16 -24.86 3.45
C ALA A 82 39.72 -24.33 3.49
N GLY A 83 39.57 -23.04 3.16
CA GLY A 83 38.28 -22.37 3.07
C GLY A 83 37.34 -23.16 2.18
N ILE A 84 36.26 -23.64 2.77
CA ILE A 84 35.12 -24.16 2.03
C ILE A 84 34.27 -22.93 1.73
N ASP A 85 34.61 -22.25 0.64
CA ASP A 85 33.64 -21.42 -0.06
C ASP A 85 32.49 -22.34 -0.45
N GLY A 86 31.47 -22.38 0.41
CA GLY A 86 30.18 -22.95 0.06
C GLY A 86 29.68 -22.27 -1.21
N PRO A 87 28.91 -22.97 -2.06
CA PRO A 87 28.39 -22.38 -3.28
C PRO A 87 27.55 -21.16 -2.89
N GLN A 88 28.12 -19.97 -3.10
CA GLN A 88 27.39 -18.73 -3.03
C GLN A 88 26.31 -18.87 -4.10
N CYS A 89 25.08 -19.15 -3.67
CA CYS A 89 23.88 -18.98 -4.48
C CYS A 89 23.79 -17.49 -4.83
N ARG A 90 24.55 -17.08 -5.85
CA ARG A 90 24.29 -15.86 -6.58
C ARG A 90 22.87 -16.02 -7.13
N PRO A 91 21.94 -15.08 -6.88
CA PRO A 91 20.63 -15.14 -7.49
C PRO A 91 20.87 -15.21 -8.99
N MET A 92 20.31 -16.23 -9.62
CA MET A 92 20.38 -16.42 -11.07
C MET A 92 19.46 -15.38 -11.71
N MET A 93 19.82 -14.09 -11.61
CA MET A 93 19.19 -13.05 -12.41
C MET A 93 19.43 -13.45 -13.86
N ALA A 94 18.33 -13.58 -14.62
CA ALA A 94 18.41 -13.98 -16.02
C ALA A 94 19.36 -13.01 -16.74
N ARG A 95 20.36 -13.53 -17.47
CA ARG A 95 21.26 -12.68 -18.27
C ARG A 95 20.52 -11.98 -19.42
N ASP A 96 19.33 -12.48 -19.77
CA ASP A 96 18.46 -11.92 -20.80
C ASP A 96 17.31 -11.09 -20.18
N PRO A 97 17.24 -9.77 -20.46
CA PRO A 97 16.15 -8.91 -20.02
C PRO A 97 14.76 -9.40 -20.43
N PHE A 98 14.62 -9.99 -21.63
CA PHE A 98 13.31 -10.44 -22.13
C PHE A 98 12.81 -11.70 -21.41
N ALA A 99 13.70 -12.65 -21.15
CA ALA A 99 13.41 -13.80 -20.30
C ALA A 99 13.02 -13.36 -18.87
N PHE A 100 13.74 -12.38 -18.29
CA PHE A 100 13.40 -11.85 -16.95
C PHE A 100 12.00 -11.22 -16.94
N ARG A 101 11.68 -10.37 -17.92
CA ARG A 101 10.34 -9.76 -18.04
C ARG A 101 9.26 -10.82 -18.16
N SER A 102 9.45 -11.81 -19.04
CA SER A 102 8.48 -12.89 -19.24
C SER A 102 8.24 -13.70 -17.96
N SER A 103 9.33 -13.94 -17.21
CA SER A 103 9.31 -14.57 -15.89
C SER A 103 8.52 -13.77 -14.85
N VAL A 104 8.74 -12.45 -14.77
CA VAL A 104 7.98 -11.54 -13.89
C VAL A 104 6.49 -11.57 -14.23
N GLU A 105 6.14 -11.42 -15.51
CA GLU A 105 4.74 -11.40 -15.95
C GLU A 105 4.04 -12.74 -15.71
N ALA A 106 4.73 -13.88 -15.91
CA ALA A 106 4.19 -15.19 -15.62
C ALA A 106 3.89 -15.38 -14.12
N ARG A 107 4.83 -14.97 -13.24
CA ARG A 107 4.66 -15.05 -11.79
C ARG A 107 3.57 -14.12 -11.26
N ILE A 108 3.44 -12.91 -11.81
CA ILE A 108 2.31 -12.02 -11.53
C ILE A 108 0.98 -12.71 -11.82
N ARG A 109 0.83 -13.32 -13.01
CA ARG A 109 -0.40 -14.03 -13.38
C ARG A 109 -0.71 -15.19 -12.44
N ALA A 110 0.28 -16.04 -12.17
CA ALA A 110 0.12 -17.18 -11.28
C ALA A 110 -0.29 -16.74 -9.86
N ARG A 111 0.41 -15.74 -9.30
CA ARG A 111 0.14 -15.21 -7.96
C ARG A 111 -1.22 -14.52 -7.86
N ALA A 112 -1.62 -13.79 -8.90
CA ALA A 112 -2.92 -13.14 -8.97
C ALA A 112 -4.07 -14.14 -8.91
N THR A 113 -3.94 -15.30 -9.57
CA THR A 113 -4.90 -16.40 -9.49
C THR A 113 -5.01 -16.95 -8.07
N VAL A 114 -3.89 -17.19 -7.40
CA VAL A 114 -3.86 -17.70 -6.01
C VAL A 114 -4.52 -16.71 -5.05
N LEU A 115 -4.19 -15.43 -5.17
CA LEU A 115 -4.71 -14.37 -4.31
C LEU A 115 -6.12 -13.90 -4.71
N ARG A 116 -6.68 -14.41 -5.82
CA ARG A 116 -7.98 -14.00 -6.37
C ARG A 116 -8.11 -12.49 -6.59
N VAL A 117 -7.03 -11.87 -7.04
CA VAL A 117 -6.99 -10.45 -7.41
C VAL A 117 -6.71 -10.30 -8.91
N ALA A 118 -7.02 -9.12 -9.45
CA ALA A 118 -6.68 -8.83 -10.84
C ALA A 118 -5.14 -8.72 -11.03
N PRO A 119 -4.53 -9.26 -12.10
CA PRO A 119 -3.08 -9.23 -12.28
C PRO A 119 -2.46 -7.83 -12.29
N ASN A 120 -3.20 -6.82 -12.73
CA ASN A 120 -2.76 -5.42 -12.73
C ASN A 120 -2.57 -4.87 -11.30
N VAL A 121 -3.29 -5.39 -10.30
CA VAL A 121 -3.09 -5.01 -8.89
C VAL A 121 -1.71 -5.44 -8.41
N LEU A 122 -1.34 -6.70 -8.67
CA LEU A 122 -0.01 -7.20 -8.29
C LEU A 122 1.10 -6.57 -9.13
N ARG A 123 0.86 -6.33 -10.42
CA ARG A 123 1.79 -5.61 -11.30
C ARG A 123 2.13 -4.23 -10.73
N ARG A 124 1.12 -3.46 -10.32
CA ARG A 124 1.29 -2.14 -9.73
C ARG A 124 1.97 -2.19 -8.37
N ARG A 125 1.54 -3.10 -7.48
CA ARG A 125 2.21 -3.33 -6.20
C ARG A 125 3.69 -3.63 -6.39
N PHE A 126 4.02 -4.53 -7.31
CA PHE A 126 5.39 -4.90 -7.60
C PHE A 126 6.20 -3.73 -8.15
N ALA A 127 5.64 -2.90 -9.05
CA ALA A 127 6.29 -1.69 -9.53
C ALA A 127 6.59 -0.69 -8.39
N LEU A 128 5.64 -0.50 -7.46
CA LEU A 128 5.84 0.34 -6.28
C LEU A 128 6.94 -0.21 -5.37
N GLU A 129 6.97 -1.52 -5.12
CA GLU A 129 8.03 -2.16 -4.33
C GLU A 129 9.40 -1.99 -4.97
N ARG A 130 9.51 -2.14 -6.30
CA ARG A 130 10.79 -1.92 -7.00
C ARG A 130 11.22 -0.45 -6.94
N LEU A 131 10.29 0.50 -7.04
CA LEU A 131 10.59 1.93 -6.89
C LEU A 131 11.09 2.23 -5.46
N VAL A 132 10.40 1.72 -4.44
CA VAL A 132 10.82 1.85 -3.04
C VAL A 132 12.23 1.28 -2.81
N CYS A 133 12.52 0.10 -3.36
CA CYS A 133 13.89 -0.44 -3.29
C CYS A 133 14.94 0.48 -3.91
N ARG A 134 14.62 1.22 -4.99
CA ARG A 134 15.56 2.18 -5.60
C ARG A 134 15.71 3.44 -4.76
N LEU A 135 14.61 3.94 -4.19
CA LEU A 135 14.64 5.10 -3.30
C LEU A 135 15.51 4.82 -2.07
N GLU A 136 15.36 3.65 -1.43
CA GLU A 136 16.20 3.27 -0.28
C GLU A 136 17.69 3.05 -0.64
N GLN A 137 18.01 2.76 -1.92
CA GLN A 137 19.39 2.71 -2.39
C GLN A 137 19.99 4.10 -2.61
N VAL A 138 19.18 5.09 -2.99
CA VAL A 138 19.61 6.47 -3.23
C VAL A 138 19.72 7.24 -1.91
N SER A 139 18.72 7.12 -1.04
CA SER A 139 18.57 7.97 0.14
C SER A 139 17.95 7.21 1.32
N SER A 140 18.67 6.18 1.78
CA SER A 140 18.22 5.35 2.89
C SER A 140 17.83 6.16 4.13
N GLY A 141 16.63 5.92 4.64
CA GLY A 141 16.12 6.57 5.86
C GLY A 141 15.67 8.03 5.69
N LEU A 142 15.64 8.57 4.46
CA LEU A 142 15.07 9.90 4.17
C LEU A 142 13.60 9.85 3.73
N TRP A 143 13.04 8.66 3.57
CA TRP A 143 11.64 8.41 3.21
C TRP A 143 10.88 7.77 4.37
N ILE A 144 9.64 8.20 4.60
CA ILE A 144 8.66 7.50 5.45
C ILE A 144 7.44 7.21 4.60
N TYR A 145 7.14 5.94 4.34
CA TYR A 145 5.99 5.53 3.54
C TYR A 145 4.73 5.39 4.39
N LYS A 146 3.58 5.77 3.84
CA LYS A 146 2.29 5.77 4.56
C LYS A 146 1.13 5.29 3.71
N GLY A 147 -0.07 5.41 4.26
CA GLY A 147 -1.32 5.17 3.56
C GLY A 147 -1.51 3.71 3.17
N GLY A 148 -2.10 3.49 1.99
CA GLY A 148 -2.46 2.15 1.53
C GLY A 148 -1.24 1.24 1.34
N PHE A 149 -0.11 1.79 0.87
CA PHE A 149 1.12 1.03 0.66
C PHE A 149 1.66 0.48 1.98
N ALA A 150 1.75 1.34 3.02
CA ALA A 150 2.19 0.94 4.35
C ALA A 150 1.27 -0.10 4.99
N LEU A 151 -0.06 0.10 4.92
CA LEU A 151 -1.03 -0.90 5.40
C LEU A 151 -0.88 -2.25 4.71
N GLN A 152 -0.70 -2.25 3.39
CA GLN A 152 -0.53 -3.48 2.62
C GLN A 152 0.83 -4.15 2.88
N THR A 153 1.87 -3.39 3.23
CA THR A 153 3.15 -3.95 3.68
C THR A 153 3.00 -4.67 5.02
N VAL A 154 2.19 -4.14 5.94
CA VAL A 154 1.96 -4.74 7.27
C VAL A 154 0.97 -5.91 7.24
N LEU A 155 -0.15 -5.75 6.52
CA LEU A 155 -1.27 -6.71 6.54
C LEU A 155 -1.28 -7.67 5.34
N GLY A 156 -0.40 -7.46 4.37
CA GLY A 156 -0.30 -8.30 3.18
C GLY A 156 -1.62 -8.34 2.38
N PRO A 157 -2.09 -9.53 1.94
CA PRO A 157 -3.28 -9.67 1.10
C PRO A 157 -4.61 -9.24 1.74
N VAL A 158 -4.66 -9.04 3.07
CA VAL A 158 -5.89 -8.63 3.77
C VAL A 158 -6.16 -7.13 3.61
N ALA A 159 -5.13 -6.32 3.33
CA ALA A 159 -5.32 -4.90 3.06
C ALA A 159 -5.86 -4.67 1.65
N ARG A 160 -6.59 -3.56 1.47
CA ARG A 160 -6.94 -3.09 0.14
C ARG A 160 -5.67 -2.81 -0.68
N PRO A 161 -5.71 -3.06 -2.00
CA PRO A 161 -4.65 -2.62 -2.89
C PRO A 161 -4.40 -1.11 -2.80
N SER A 162 -3.13 -0.71 -2.68
CA SER A 162 -2.73 0.68 -2.91
C SER A 162 -2.48 0.92 -4.39
N MET A 163 -2.91 2.09 -4.86
CA MET A 163 -2.72 2.52 -6.25
C MET A 163 -1.58 3.53 -6.38
N ASP A 164 -1.38 4.33 -5.34
CA ASP A 164 -0.37 5.36 -5.28
C ASP A 164 0.58 5.06 -4.10
N LEU A 165 1.76 5.68 -4.12
CA LEU A 165 2.73 5.68 -3.02
C LEU A 165 2.64 7.00 -2.26
N ASP A 166 1.99 6.99 -1.11
CA ASP A 166 1.97 8.13 -0.20
C ASP A 166 3.24 8.11 0.68
N ALA A 167 3.94 9.24 0.77
CA ALA A 167 5.16 9.33 1.58
C ALA A 167 5.39 10.71 2.20
N GLU A 168 6.24 10.73 3.22
CA GLU A 168 6.91 11.92 3.72
C GLU A 168 8.39 11.80 3.40
N HIS A 169 9.00 12.94 3.08
CA HIS A 169 10.43 13.02 2.82
C HIS A 169 11.08 13.99 3.80
N ARG A 170 12.28 13.68 4.29
CA ARG A 170 12.97 14.46 5.34
C ARG A 170 13.13 15.93 4.98
N GLN A 171 13.28 16.20 3.69
CA GLN A 171 13.45 17.55 3.13
C GLN A 171 12.22 18.02 2.33
N GLY A 172 11.06 17.40 2.56
CA GLY A 172 9.83 17.68 1.81
C GLY A 172 9.92 17.31 0.33
N ALA A 173 8.99 17.84 -0.47
CA ALA A 173 8.85 17.49 -1.88
C ALA A 173 10.07 17.85 -2.75
N ASN A 174 10.88 18.83 -2.34
CA ASN A 174 12.11 19.18 -3.08
C ASN A 174 13.17 18.09 -2.98
N GLY A 175 13.43 17.55 -1.79
CA GLY A 175 14.34 16.42 -1.63
C GLY A 175 13.82 15.17 -2.35
N ALA A 176 12.52 14.88 -2.23
CA ALA A 176 11.89 13.78 -2.95
C ALA A 176 12.06 13.89 -4.47
N ARG A 177 11.97 15.10 -5.02
CA ARG A 177 12.19 15.36 -6.45
C ARG A 177 13.63 15.02 -6.86
N GLU A 178 14.62 15.38 -6.05
CA GLU A 178 16.03 15.14 -6.39
C GLU A 178 16.37 13.64 -6.31
N ASP A 179 15.83 12.94 -5.31
CA ASP A 179 15.94 11.50 -5.22
C ASP A 179 15.31 10.80 -6.43
N LEU A 180 14.11 11.21 -6.84
CA LEU A 180 13.45 10.66 -8.02
C LEU A 180 14.22 10.96 -9.33
N ARG A 181 14.86 12.11 -9.44
CA ARG A 181 15.78 12.43 -10.55
C ARG A 181 17.02 11.55 -10.54
N THR A 182 17.56 11.28 -9.35
CA THR A 182 18.71 10.39 -9.19
C THR A 182 18.34 8.95 -9.52
N VAL A 183 17.20 8.46 -9.02
CA VAL A 183 16.63 7.16 -9.43
C VAL A 183 16.49 7.10 -10.95
N SER A 184 16.07 8.17 -11.62
CA SER A 184 15.94 8.20 -13.08
C SER A 184 17.25 8.09 -13.86
N ARG A 185 18.40 8.32 -13.21
CA ARG A 185 19.74 8.23 -13.82
C ARG A 185 20.47 6.95 -13.41
N THR A 186 19.87 6.12 -12.58
CA THR A 186 20.47 4.89 -12.05
C THR A 186 19.80 3.66 -12.64
N ASN A 187 20.61 2.65 -12.93
CA ASN A 187 20.12 1.36 -13.38
C ASN A 187 20.39 0.31 -12.31
N GLY A 188 19.42 -0.57 -12.10
CA GLY A 188 19.58 -1.71 -11.21
C GLY A 188 19.88 -3.01 -11.95
N PRO A 189 20.31 -4.06 -11.23
CA PRO A 189 20.64 -5.35 -11.83
C PRO A 189 19.42 -6.16 -12.30
N ASP A 190 18.20 -5.70 -12.00
CA ASP A 190 16.92 -6.39 -12.26
C ASP A 190 16.19 -5.87 -13.51
N PHE A 191 16.90 -5.15 -14.39
CA PHE A 191 16.37 -4.56 -15.63
C PHE A 191 15.20 -3.59 -15.45
N PHE A 192 14.93 -3.15 -14.22
CA PHE A 192 14.01 -2.06 -13.95
C PHE A 192 14.71 -0.72 -14.15
N HIS A 193 14.02 0.17 -14.84
CA HIS A 193 14.38 1.57 -15.03
C HIS A 193 13.17 2.43 -14.68
N PHE A 194 13.39 3.63 -14.18
CA PHE A 194 12.33 4.53 -13.72
C PHE A 194 12.57 5.90 -14.33
N GLU A 195 11.52 6.57 -14.76
CA GLU A 195 11.63 7.92 -15.32
C GLU A 195 10.66 8.85 -14.61
N LEU A 196 11.16 9.93 -14.01
CA LEU A 196 10.32 11.01 -13.51
C LEU A 196 9.74 11.80 -14.69
N VAL A 197 8.44 11.65 -14.94
CA VAL A 197 7.76 12.24 -16.10
C VAL A 197 7.29 13.67 -15.81
N ARG A 198 6.64 13.88 -14.66
CA ARG A 198 6.10 15.19 -14.26
C ARG A 198 5.88 15.26 -12.76
N ALA A 199 5.84 16.49 -12.24
CA ALA A 199 5.53 16.78 -10.84
C ALA A 199 4.44 17.85 -10.78
N GLU A 200 3.33 17.54 -10.12
CA GLU A 200 2.15 18.40 -10.09
C GLU A 200 1.73 18.69 -8.64
N PRO A 201 1.59 19.96 -8.25
CA PRO A 201 1.05 20.28 -6.93
C PRO A 201 -0.41 19.82 -6.84
N LEU A 202 -0.77 19.10 -5.78
CA LEU A 202 -2.16 18.76 -5.51
C LEU A 202 -2.92 19.98 -4.99
N SER A 203 -4.17 20.17 -5.41
CA SER A 203 -4.96 21.30 -4.94
C SER A 203 -5.31 21.18 -3.45
N GLY A 204 -5.26 22.29 -2.73
CA GLY A 204 -5.70 22.42 -1.34
C GLY A 204 -6.17 23.84 -1.03
N GLU A 205 -6.96 23.99 0.03
CA GLU A 205 -7.62 25.26 0.40
C GLU A 205 -6.61 26.36 0.78
N THR A 206 -5.50 26.00 1.44
CA THR A 206 -4.46 26.91 1.93
C THR A 206 -3.16 26.81 1.12
N GLY A 207 -3.22 26.25 -0.10
CA GLY A 207 -2.07 25.89 -0.92
C GLY A 207 -1.93 24.37 -1.08
N PRO A 208 -0.93 23.91 -1.86
CA PRO A 208 -0.81 22.50 -2.17
C PRO A 208 -0.28 21.72 -0.96
N PRO A 209 -1.02 20.73 -0.44
CA PRO A 209 -0.57 19.95 0.71
C PRO A 209 0.54 18.96 0.33
N ALA A 210 0.61 18.58 -0.95
CA ALA A 210 1.55 17.60 -1.48
C ALA A 210 1.82 17.87 -2.96
N VAL A 211 2.93 17.30 -3.45
CA VAL A 211 3.26 17.19 -4.87
C VAL A 211 3.08 15.74 -5.30
N ARG A 212 2.33 15.53 -6.37
CA ARG A 212 2.18 14.25 -7.05
C ARG A 212 3.22 14.14 -8.15
N PHE A 213 4.14 13.20 -7.99
CA PHE A 213 5.12 12.82 -8.99
C PHE A 213 4.59 11.65 -9.80
N ARG A 214 4.59 11.77 -11.13
CA ARG A 214 4.38 10.63 -12.01
C ARG A 214 5.73 10.03 -12.38
N VAL A 215 5.90 8.75 -12.09
CA VAL A 215 7.10 7.98 -12.43
C VAL A 215 6.69 6.83 -13.33
N ASP A 216 7.26 6.76 -14.53
CA ASP A 216 7.03 5.64 -15.42
C ASP A 216 8.06 4.55 -15.10
N CYS A 217 7.58 3.35 -14.73
CA CYS A 217 8.42 2.19 -14.45
C CYS A 217 8.54 1.35 -15.72
N PHE A 218 9.76 1.07 -16.16
CA PHE A 218 10.10 0.26 -17.32
C PHE A 218 10.74 -1.05 -16.86
N LEU A 219 10.50 -2.13 -17.61
CA LEU A 219 11.12 -3.42 -17.41
C LEU A 219 11.62 -3.97 -18.74
N ALA A 220 12.92 -4.22 -18.84
CA ALA A 220 13.56 -4.65 -20.09
C ALA A 220 13.23 -3.71 -21.26
N GLY A 221 13.36 -2.39 -21.03
CA GLY A 221 13.20 -1.36 -22.06
C GLY A 221 11.78 -1.09 -22.55
N ARG A 222 10.73 -1.71 -21.97
CA ARG A 222 9.33 -1.32 -22.27
C ARG A 222 8.59 -0.94 -21.02
N LEU A 223 7.65 0.01 -21.17
CA LEU A 223 6.79 0.45 -20.07
C LEU A 223 6.17 -0.76 -19.36
N PHE A 224 6.42 -0.82 -18.08
CA PHE A 224 5.90 -1.83 -17.17
C PHE A 224 4.64 -1.30 -16.50
N GLU A 225 4.74 -0.21 -15.74
CA GLU A 225 3.60 0.42 -15.06
C GLU A 225 3.91 1.89 -14.75
N PRO A 226 3.02 2.85 -15.09
CA PRO A 226 3.10 4.19 -14.54
C PRO A 226 2.64 4.19 -13.07
N VAL A 227 3.40 4.83 -12.20
CA VAL A 227 3.08 4.95 -10.77
C VAL A 227 3.06 6.41 -10.33
N HIS A 228 2.29 6.70 -9.29
CA HIS A 228 2.27 8.01 -8.65
C HIS A 228 2.90 7.95 -7.27
N VAL A 229 3.68 8.98 -6.95
CA VAL A 229 4.24 9.21 -5.61
C VAL A 229 3.73 10.54 -5.11
N ASP A 230 2.97 10.53 -4.02
CA ASP A 230 2.43 11.74 -3.39
C ASP A 230 3.28 12.06 -2.16
N VAL A 231 3.94 13.22 -2.18
CA VAL A 231 4.83 13.66 -1.10
C VAL A 231 4.40 15.00 -0.56
N ALA A 232 4.31 15.13 0.77
CA ALA A 232 4.02 16.40 1.42
C ALA A 232 4.99 17.51 0.95
N CYS A 233 4.46 18.72 0.70
CA CYS A 233 5.28 19.83 0.21
C CYS A 233 6.37 20.21 1.22
N ALA A 234 5.97 20.42 2.47
CA ALA A 234 6.88 20.74 3.56
C ALA A 234 7.50 19.47 4.18
N PRO A 235 8.73 19.57 4.72
CA PRO A 235 9.26 18.58 5.65
C PRO A 235 8.27 18.34 6.82
N PRO A 236 8.16 17.11 7.33
CA PRO A 236 7.28 16.85 8.47
C PRO A 236 7.85 17.45 9.77
N SER A 237 6.96 17.83 10.68
CA SER A 237 7.33 18.38 12.00
C SER A 237 7.98 17.34 12.92
N ALA A 238 7.70 16.06 12.71
CA ALA A 238 8.28 14.93 13.43
C ALA A 238 8.79 13.87 12.45
N TRP A 239 9.91 13.23 12.80
CA TRP A 239 10.50 12.11 12.06
C TRP A 239 10.49 10.85 12.91
N ASP A 240 9.30 10.25 13.02
CA ASP A 240 8.94 9.17 13.95
C ASP A 240 8.71 7.83 13.24
N GLY A 241 9.25 7.67 12.02
CA GLY A 241 9.06 6.47 11.23
C GLY A 241 9.64 5.20 11.88
N GLU A 242 8.99 4.07 11.63
CA GLU A 242 9.35 2.76 12.16
C GLU A 242 9.97 1.87 11.06
N PRO A 243 11.13 1.25 11.29
CA PRO A 243 11.75 0.37 10.31
C PRO A 243 10.99 -0.95 10.18
N VAL A 244 10.75 -1.38 8.93
CA VAL A 244 10.07 -2.63 8.58
C VAL A 244 10.80 -3.30 7.42
N HIS A 245 10.80 -4.63 7.37
CA HIS A 245 11.28 -5.36 6.21
C HIS A 245 10.17 -5.46 5.14
N LEU A 246 10.37 -4.78 4.01
CA LEU A 246 9.53 -4.93 2.83
C LEU A 246 9.93 -6.21 2.09
N SER A 247 9.09 -7.23 2.20
CA SER A 247 9.20 -8.44 1.39
C SER A 247 8.46 -8.28 0.06
N PRO A 248 9.03 -8.71 -1.08
CA PRO A 248 8.37 -8.60 -2.38
C PRO A 248 7.03 -9.36 -2.42
N CYS A 249 6.03 -8.81 -3.09
CA CYS A 249 4.73 -9.45 -3.28
C CYS A 249 4.78 -10.68 -4.20
N ILE A 250 5.93 -10.91 -4.85
CA ILE A 250 6.25 -12.07 -5.71
C ILE A 250 7.50 -12.77 -5.14
N PRO A 251 7.36 -13.61 -4.10
CA PRO A 251 8.49 -14.26 -3.45
C PRO A 251 9.25 -15.22 -4.38
N GLU A 252 8.61 -15.74 -5.43
CA GLU A 252 9.18 -16.70 -6.39
C GLU A 252 10.26 -16.07 -7.31
N LEU A 253 10.47 -14.75 -7.23
CA LEU A 253 11.56 -14.04 -7.90
C LEU A 253 12.83 -13.98 -7.06
N GLU A 254 12.82 -14.46 -5.80
CA GLU A 254 13.97 -14.50 -4.88
C GLU A 254 14.66 -13.13 -4.73
N ILE A 255 13.89 -12.05 -4.87
CA ILE A 255 14.35 -10.70 -4.62
C ILE A 255 14.50 -10.54 -3.08
N PRO A 256 15.67 -10.10 -2.59
CA PRO A 256 15.87 -9.94 -1.16
C PRO A 256 14.94 -8.86 -0.58
N PRO A 257 14.45 -9.03 0.65
CA PRO A 257 13.74 -7.96 1.35
C PRO A 257 14.62 -6.71 1.50
N VAL A 258 13.99 -5.54 1.52
CA VAL A 258 14.66 -4.26 1.79
C VAL A 258 14.13 -3.68 3.09
N GLN A 259 14.99 -3.05 3.89
CA GLN A 259 14.54 -2.28 5.05
C GLN A 259 13.96 -0.96 4.55
N VAL A 260 12.74 -0.64 4.98
CA VAL A 260 12.03 0.61 4.67
C VAL A 260 11.55 1.23 5.97
N VAL A 261 11.21 2.51 5.94
CA VAL A 261 10.59 3.18 7.09
C VAL A 261 9.11 3.45 6.80
N LEU A 262 8.23 3.00 7.68
CA LEU A 262 6.78 3.24 7.58
C LEU A 262 6.34 4.25 8.64
N LEU A 263 5.27 5.00 8.34
CA LEU A 263 4.64 5.87 9.33
C LEU A 263 4.00 5.02 10.43
N PRO A 264 4.20 5.34 11.73
CA PRO A 264 3.60 4.59 12.84
C PRO A 264 2.10 4.39 12.66
N MET A 265 1.58 3.23 13.03
CA MET A 265 0.18 2.91 12.77
C MET A 265 -0.77 3.85 13.52
N GLU A 266 -0.43 4.24 14.74
CA GLU A 266 -1.17 5.22 15.53
C GLU A 266 -1.27 6.57 14.81
N ARG A 267 -0.17 7.03 14.20
CA ARG A 267 -0.19 8.27 13.41
C ARG A 267 -1.03 8.10 12.15
N GLN A 268 -0.95 6.97 11.46
CA GLN A 268 -1.82 6.68 10.31
C GLN A 268 -3.30 6.66 10.69
N VAL A 269 -3.67 6.07 11.83
CA VAL A 269 -5.04 6.09 12.36
C VAL A 269 -5.49 7.53 12.61
N ALA A 270 -4.66 8.34 13.25
CA ALA A 270 -4.98 9.74 13.52
C ALA A 270 -5.14 10.57 12.22
N GLU A 271 -4.28 10.36 11.22
CA GLU A 271 -4.41 11.04 9.91
C GLU A 271 -5.70 10.65 9.18
N LYS A 272 -6.06 9.36 9.24
CA LYS A 272 -7.29 8.81 8.65
C LYS A 272 -8.53 9.30 9.38
N PHE A 273 -8.48 9.33 10.71
CA PHE A 273 -9.59 9.83 11.52
C PHE A 273 -9.84 11.30 11.25
N HIS A 274 -8.79 12.14 11.17
CA HIS A 274 -8.94 13.53 10.75
C HIS A 274 -9.57 13.67 9.36
N ALA A 275 -9.21 12.81 8.39
CA ALA A 275 -9.79 12.83 7.05
C ALA A 275 -11.25 12.34 7.03
N TYR A 276 -11.58 11.39 7.90
CA TYR A 276 -12.93 10.86 8.12
C TYR A 276 -13.86 11.92 8.70
N THR A 277 -13.40 12.72 9.67
CA THR A 277 -14.21 13.74 10.38
C THR A 277 -14.28 15.09 9.67
N ARG A 278 -13.38 15.37 8.71
CA ARG A 278 -13.33 16.66 8.00
C ARG A 278 -14.56 16.87 7.10
N THR A 279 -15.13 18.07 7.13
CA THR A 279 -16.11 18.54 6.14
C THR A 279 -15.45 19.44 5.10
N TYR A 280 -15.91 19.37 3.85
CA TYR A 280 -15.37 20.20 2.75
C TYR A 280 -16.46 21.13 2.23
N GLY A 281 -16.35 22.43 2.51
CA GLY A 281 -17.34 23.43 2.07
C GLY A 281 -18.78 23.11 2.52
N GLY A 282 -18.95 22.56 3.72
CA GLY A 282 -20.25 22.12 4.27
C GLY A 282 -20.73 20.75 3.77
N ASN A 283 -20.04 20.13 2.81
CA ASN A 283 -20.36 18.78 2.35
C ASN A 283 -19.65 17.72 3.19
N PRO A 284 -20.31 16.55 3.41
CA PRO A 284 -19.66 15.41 4.03
C PRO A 284 -18.42 14.96 3.25
N SER A 285 -17.43 14.44 3.97
CA SER A 285 -16.23 13.82 3.39
C SER A 285 -16.59 12.74 2.37
N THR A 286 -15.74 12.52 1.36
CA THR A 286 -15.87 11.39 0.40
C THR A 286 -14.97 10.22 0.77
N ARG A 287 -14.42 10.22 1.99
CA ARG A 287 -13.38 9.31 2.47
C ARG A 287 -13.92 7.99 3.02
N SER A 288 -14.88 7.35 2.34
CA SER A 288 -15.40 6.03 2.73
C SER A 288 -14.28 4.96 2.82
N LYS A 289 -13.21 5.11 2.05
CA LYS A 289 -12.00 4.25 2.13
C LYS A 289 -11.22 4.41 3.43
N ASP A 290 -11.22 5.58 4.05
CA ASP A 290 -10.56 5.77 5.33
C ASP A 290 -11.31 5.01 6.44
N LEU A 291 -12.65 4.88 6.36
CA LEU A 291 -13.42 3.99 7.25
C LEU A 291 -13.04 2.51 7.05
N VAL A 292 -12.89 2.05 5.80
CA VAL A 292 -12.41 0.68 5.51
C VAL A 292 -11.05 0.42 6.15
N ASP A 293 -10.10 1.35 5.97
CA ASP A 293 -8.77 1.23 6.54
C ASP A 293 -8.79 1.24 8.08
N LEU A 294 -9.62 2.09 8.69
CA LEU A 294 -9.79 2.12 10.16
C LEU A 294 -10.36 0.80 10.70
N VAL A 295 -11.34 0.20 10.01
CA VAL A 295 -11.90 -1.11 10.39
C VAL A 295 -10.85 -2.22 10.24
N LEU A 296 -10.05 -2.21 9.16
CA LEU A 296 -8.94 -3.16 8.97
C LEU A 296 -7.94 -3.07 10.11
N ILE A 297 -7.52 -1.85 10.47
CA ILE A 297 -6.57 -1.60 11.55
C ILE A 297 -7.16 -2.10 12.88
N ALA A 298 -8.39 -1.70 13.20
CA ALA A 298 -9.06 -2.11 14.43
C ALA A 298 -9.16 -3.62 14.61
N ARG A 299 -9.26 -4.38 13.52
CA ARG A 299 -9.38 -5.85 13.54
C ARG A 299 -8.04 -6.59 13.47
N SER A 300 -6.93 -5.90 13.22
CA SER A 300 -5.69 -6.58 12.85
C SER A 300 -4.45 -6.05 13.57
N ILE A 301 -4.46 -4.81 14.06
CA ILE A 301 -3.25 -4.15 14.54
C ILE A 301 -3.44 -3.70 15.99
N PRO A 302 -2.57 -4.12 16.91
CA PRO A 302 -2.57 -3.61 18.27
C PRO A 302 -1.97 -2.20 18.32
N LEU A 303 -2.58 -1.32 19.11
CA LEU A 303 -2.23 0.11 19.16
C LEU A 303 -2.08 0.60 20.60
N SER A 304 -1.09 1.44 20.88
CA SER A 304 -1.00 2.14 22.16
C SER A 304 -2.03 3.28 22.23
N ALA A 305 -2.85 3.27 23.28
CA ALA A 305 -3.82 4.33 23.54
C ALA A 305 -3.15 5.70 23.68
N GLN A 306 -2.04 5.76 24.41
CA GLN A 306 -1.35 7.01 24.72
C GLN A 306 -0.64 7.58 23.49
N VAL A 307 0.00 6.74 22.69
CA VAL A 307 0.65 7.16 21.44
C VAL A 307 -0.42 7.68 20.46
N LEU A 308 -1.52 6.95 20.28
CA LEU A 308 -2.63 7.36 19.43
C LEU A 308 -3.29 8.66 19.90
N ALA A 309 -3.53 8.81 21.21
CA ALA A 309 -4.07 10.03 21.79
C ALA A 309 -3.19 11.25 21.45
N ARG A 310 -1.86 11.13 21.58
CA ARG A 310 -0.94 12.22 21.23
C ARG A 310 -1.02 12.58 19.76
N HIS A 311 -1.01 11.60 18.86
CA HIS A 311 -1.09 11.87 17.42
C HIS A 311 -2.43 12.50 17.01
N LEU A 312 -3.54 12.07 17.60
CA LEU A 312 -4.86 12.69 17.38
C LEU A 312 -4.82 14.18 17.71
N HIS A 313 -4.30 14.55 18.89
CA HIS A 313 -4.21 15.96 19.28
C HIS A 313 -3.26 16.76 18.40
N VAL A 314 -2.07 16.22 18.09
CA VAL A 314 -1.08 16.91 17.25
C VAL A 314 -1.64 17.17 15.85
N ILE A 315 -2.19 16.15 15.19
CA ILE A 315 -2.68 16.27 13.81
C ILE A 315 -3.85 17.25 13.71
N PHE A 316 -4.82 17.19 14.63
CA PHE A 316 -5.95 18.11 14.61
C PHE A 316 -5.51 19.56 14.88
N ARG A 317 -4.58 19.76 15.81
CA ARG A 317 -4.02 21.09 16.11
C ARG A 317 -3.24 21.65 14.93
N GLU A 318 -2.32 20.89 14.35
CA GLU A 318 -1.47 21.34 13.23
C GLU A 318 -2.28 21.64 11.97
N ARG A 319 -3.29 20.81 11.67
CA ARG A 319 -4.13 21.02 10.49
C ARG A 319 -5.16 22.14 10.69
N GLY A 320 -5.62 22.38 11.92
CA GLY A 320 -6.45 23.54 12.28
C GLY A 320 -7.78 23.67 11.53
N THR A 321 -8.26 22.60 10.86
CA THR A 321 -9.45 22.68 9.99
C THR A 321 -10.77 22.51 10.75
N HIS A 322 -10.76 21.73 11.83
CA HIS A 322 -11.89 21.48 12.72
C HIS A 322 -11.38 20.88 14.04
N PRO A 323 -12.12 20.97 15.16
CA PRO A 323 -11.70 20.40 16.45
C PRO A 323 -11.75 18.86 16.43
N LEU A 324 -10.96 18.24 17.30
CA LEU A 324 -11.06 16.80 17.58
C LEU A 324 -12.43 16.52 18.22
N PRO A 325 -13.29 15.66 17.63
CA PRO A 325 -14.61 15.41 18.19
C PRO A 325 -14.51 14.57 19.48
N PRO A 326 -15.45 14.74 20.42
CA PRO A 326 -15.45 14.02 21.69
C PRO A 326 -15.81 12.53 21.54
N SER A 327 -16.33 12.13 20.38
CA SER A 327 -16.63 10.74 20.00
C SER A 327 -16.56 10.60 18.48
N THR A 328 -16.47 9.37 17.99
CA THR A 328 -16.47 9.03 16.56
C THR A 328 -17.83 9.37 15.96
N PRO A 329 -17.94 10.37 15.07
CA PRO A 329 -19.22 10.70 14.44
C PRO A 329 -19.69 9.56 13.54
N ALA A 330 -21.00 9.40 13.41
CA ALA A 330 -21.57 8.41 12.50
C ALA A 330 -21.19 8.72 11.03
N PRO A 331 -20.85 7.69 10.22
CA PRO A 331 -20.51 7.91 8.82
C PRO A 331 -21.76 8.37 8.05
N PRO A 332 -21.61 9.24 7.03
CA PRO A 332 -22.71 9.65 6.18
C PRO A 332 -23.36 8.47 5.45
N GLU A 333 -24.69 8.43 5.35
CA GLU A 333 -25.41 7.35 4.63
C GLU A 333 -25.01 7.25 3.15
N SER A 334 -24.56 8.37 2.55
CA SER A 334 -24.04 8.41 1.17
C SER A 334 -22.84 7.49 0.95
N TRP A 335 -22.16 7.05 2.02
CA TRP A 335 -21.02 6.14 1.92
C TRP A 335 -21.41 4.68 1.73
N LYS A 336 -22.67 4.30 2.01
CA LYS A 336 -23.10 2.91 2.13
C LYS A 336 -22.69 2.05 0.94
N THR A 337 -22.97 2.50 -0.28
CA THR A 337 -22.63 1.77 -1.50
C THR A 337 -21.13 1.64 -1.71
N ALA A 338 -20.38 2.74 -1.54
CA ALA A 338 -18.93 2.75 -1.77
C ALA A 338 -18.17 1.95 -0.70
N TYR A 339 -18.60 2.06 0.56
CA TYR A 339 -18.06 1.30 1.68
C TYR A 339 -18.36 -0.19 1.53
N GLY A 340 -19.63 -0.58 1.34
CA GLY A 340 -20.03 -1.98 1.25
C GLY A 340 -19.32 -2.73 0.12
N ALA A 341 -19.13 -2.08 -1.04
CA ALA A 341 -18.39 -2.67 -2.16
C ALA A 341 -16.92 -2.98 -1.85
N GLU A 342 -16.23 -2.11 -1.08
CA GLU A 342 -14.84 -2.37 -0.67
C GLU A 342 -14.78 -3.33 0.53
N ALA A 343 -15.68 -3.19 1.50
CA ALA A 343 -15.79 -4.06 2.66
C ALA A 343 -16.02 -5.53 2.26
N GLY A 344 -16.95 -5.80 1.32
CA GLY A 344 -17.23 -7.14 0.83
C GLY A 344 -16.03 -7.79 0.14
N ARG A 345 -15.21 -7.02 -0.59
CA ARG A 345 -13.96 -7.53 -1.20
C ARG A 345 -12.92 -7.96 -0.16
N LEU A 346 -12.95 -7.32 1.01
CA LEU A 346 -12.00 -7.53 2.10
C LEU A 346 -12.56 -8.45 3.20
N ASN A 347 -13.76 -9.01 3.01
CA ASN A 347 -14.48 -9.81 4.00
C ASN A 347 -14.69 -9.06 5.32
N LEU A 348 -15.00 -7.77 5.23
CA LEU A 348 -15.38 -6.92 6.35
C LEU A 348 -16.92 -6.79 6.41
N PRO A 349 -17.49 -6.39 7.57
CA PRO A 349 -18.91 -6.04 7.64
C PRO A 349 -19.26 -4.97 6.61
N GLU A 350 -20.32 -5.18 5.83
CA GLU A 350 -20.71 -4.26 4.75
C GLU A 350 -21.61 -3.12 5.26
N GLU A 351 -22.19 -3.28 6.44
CA GLU A 351 -23.09 -2.34 7.07
C GLU A 351 -22.33 -1.22 7.79
N LEU A 352 -22.60 0.04 7.40
CA LEU A 352 -21.95 1.23 7.96
C LEU A 352 -22.03 1.31 9.49
N HIS A 353 -23.18 0.96 10.09
CA HIS A 353 -23.35 1.04 11.54
C HIS A 353 -22.48 0.01 12.28
N VAL A 354 -22.23 -1.16 11.70
CA VAL A 354 -21.32 -2.16 12.27
C VAL A 354 -19.88 -1.68 12.17
N ALA A 355 -19.50 -1.14 11.01
CA ALA A 355 -18.19 -0.54 10.77
C ALA A 355 -17.90 0.61 11.76
N HIS A 356 -18.85 1.53 11.90
CA HIS A 356 -18.80 2.62 12.87
C HIS A 356 -18.65 2.10 14.29
N GLY A 357 -19.46 1.11 14.70
CA GLY A 357 -19.35 0.52 16.03
C GLY A 357 -17.97 -0.11 16.34
N ILE A 358 -17.31 -0.72 15.34
CA ILE A 358 -15.94 -1.24 15.49
C ILE A 358 -14.95 -0.10 15.74
N VAL A 359 -15.02 0.95 14.92
CA VAL A 359 -14.10 2.10 15.03
C VAL A 359 -14.35 2.89 16.31
N SER A 360 -15.62 3.11 16.68
CA SER A 360 -16.04 3.74 17.94
C SER A 360 -15.47 3.01 19.15
N ARG A 361 -15.58 1.67 19.21
CA ARG A 361 -14.98 0.90 20.32
C ARG A 361 -13.47 1.10 20.42
N MET A 362 -12.78 1.23 19.28
CA MET A 362 -11.34 1.49 19.24
C MET A 362 -10.99 2.94 19.56
N LEU A 363 -11.79 3.95 19.22
CA LEU A 363 -11.40 5.36 19.32
C LEU A 363 -12.06 6.11 20.48
N ASP A 364 -13.34 5.90 20.75
CA ASP A 364 -14.11 6.71 21.71
C ASP A 364 -13.51 6.72 23.12
N PRO A 365 -12.97 5.59 23.64
CA PRO A 365 -12.27 5.59 24.93
C PRO A 365 -10.98 6.45 24.97
N ILE A 366 -10.35 6.70 23.82
CA ILE A 366 -9.21 7.64 23.73
C ILE A 366 -9.74 9.08 23.62
N LEU A 367 -10.78 9.29 22.81
CA LEU A 367 -11.34 10.62 22.58
C LEU A 367 -11.94 11.25 23.85
N ASN A 368 -12.51 10.43 24.73
CA ASN A 368 -13.05 10.88 26.02
C ASN A 368 -11.98 10.91 27.15
N GLY A 369 -10.71 10.65 26.84
CA GLY A 369 -9.61 10.65 27.80
C GLY A 369 -9.68 9.57 28.89
N SER A 370 -10.47 8.51 28.69
CA SER A 370 -10.86 7.57 29.77
C SER A 370 -9.97 6.33 29.91
N VAL A 371 -8.99 6.09 29.05
CA VAL A 371 -8.21 4.84 29.11
C VAL A 371 -6.76 4.95 28.67
N ASP A 372 -5.95 4.23 29.43
CA ASP A 372 -4.60 3.79 29.13
C ASP A 372 -4.60 2.34 28.60
N GLY A 373 -3.49 1.92 27.99
CA GLY A 373 -3.21 0.53 27.62
C GLY A 373 -3.13 0.30 26.12
N ARG A 374 -3.18 -0.97 25.72
CA ARG A 374 -3.04 -1.41 24.33
C ARG A 374 -4.36 -1.96 23.80
N TRP A 375 -4.78 -1.47 22.64
CA TRP A 375 -5.87 -2.08 21.87
C TRP A 375 -5.47 -3.50 21.46
N ASP A 376 -6.30 -4.49 21.77
CA ASP A 376 -6.15 -5.86 21.32
C ASP A 376 -7.18 -6.18 20.22
N PRO A 377 -6.75 -6.31 18.96
CA PRO A 377 -7.66 -6.59 17.85
C PRO A 377 -8.34 -7.96 17.97
N SER A 378 -7.79 -8.91 18.73
CA SER A 378 -8.35 -10.26 18.87
C SER A 378 -9.59 -10.31 19.75
N THR A 379 -9.66 -9.44 20.77
CA THR A 379 -10.82 -9.32 21.67
C THR A 379 -11.70 -8.13 21.31
N GLY A 380 -11.16 -7.13 20.60
CA GLY A 380 -11.84 -5.86 20.38
C GLY A 380 -11.94 -5.04 21.67
N GLU A 381 -11.01 -5.25 22.60
CA GLU A 381 -10.97 -4.62 23.91
C GLU A 381 -9.57 -4.02 24.17
N ARG A 382 -9.46 -3.20 25.22
CA ARG A 382 -8.16 -2.70 25.69
C ARG A 382 -7.63 -3.58 26.81
N ARG A 383 -6.33 -3.89 26.74
CA ARG A 383 -5.58 -4.51 27.85
C ARG A 383 -4.68 -3.45 28.48
N ARG A 384 -4.61 -3.42 29.81
CA ARG A 384 -3.71 -2.52 30.53
C ARG A 384 -2.26 -2.89 30.31
#